data_AF-A0A524KID9-F1
#
_entry.id   AF-A0A524KID9-F1
#
_cell.length_a   1.000
_cell.length_b   1.000
_cell.length_c   1.000
_cell.angle_alpha   90.00
_cell.angle_beta   90.00
_cell.angle_gamma   90.00
#
_symmetry.space_group_name_H-M   'P 1'
#
loop_
_entity.id
_entity.type
_entity.pdbx_description
1 polymer ?
#
loop_
_entity_poly.entity_id
_entity_poly.type
_entity_poly.pdbx_seq_one_letter_code
_entity_poly.pdbx_strand_id
1 'polypeptide(L)'
;MRFLPVALALLLTACQMTPRPAPPPVDYAGAYGGDLVWVGTVTMTGDVLILAGGSLTIRPGTEVRVVPAEGTQIDPEYFSSLTELLVRGRLQIEGTAEAPVRFVIVERPELEEIAWAGITFDTADGTIRHAEIERAETGVRCVGSAAEITDSLIRRCRYGIIAQAGSHGKILDNRLADGEGGVFIWLDSNPYLKGNRISGHDEEGVFVDATSRPYLDRNTVTGNAIGLALYPRDLPYDAFGVTGNTEDLRWLGSDAP
;
A
#
# COMPACT_ATOMS: atom_id res chain seq x y z
N MET A 1 -63.57 -49.80 -14.06
CA MET A 1 -62.21 -49.45 -13.60
C MET A 1 -61.86 -48.08 -14.16
N ARG A 2 -61.81 -47.04 -13.31
CA ARG A 2 -61.28 -45.71 -13.66
C ARG A 2 -60.29 -45.33 -12.54
N PHE A 3 -59.02 -45.18 -12.89
CA PHE A 3 -57.95 -44.77 -11.98
C PHE A 3 -57.83 -43.25 -11.99
N LEU A 4 -57.74 -42.65 -10.80
CA LEU A 4 -57.43 -41.24 -10.56
C LEU A 4 -55.97 -41.17 -10.06
N PRO A 5 -55.06 -40.37 -10.64
CA PRO A 5 -53.75 -40.19 -10.04
C PRO A 5 -53.79 -39.03 -9.03
N VAL A 6 -53.30 -39.29 -7.81
CA VAL A 6 -53.04 -38.28 -6.79
C VAL A 6 -51.62 -37.78 -7.00
N ALA A 7 -51.45 -36.48 -7.30
CA ALA A 7 -50.15 -35.83 -7.36
C ALA A 7 -49.76 -35.37 -5.95
N LEU A 8 -48.66 -35.93 -5.43
CA LEU A 8 -48.07 -35.56 -4.15
C LEU A 8 -47.12 -34.37 -4.36
N ALA A 9 -47.52 -33.18 -3.92
CA ALA A 9 -46.67 -32.00 -3.93
C ALA A 9 -45.73 -32.03 -2.71
N LEU A 10 -44.44 -32.26 -2.94
CA LEU A 10 -43.38 -32.10 -1.95
C LEU A 10 -43.04 -30.62 -1.79
N LEU A 11 -43.45 -30.02 -0.67
CA LEU A 11 -43.01 -28.70 -0.23
C LEU A 11 -41.60 -28.79 0.34
N LEU A 12 -40.60 -28.37 -0.44
CA LEU A 12 -39.24 -28.12 0.04
C LEU A 12 -39.26 -26.83 0.86
N THR A 13 -39.34 -26.95 2.18
CA THR A 13 -39.07 -25.83 3.11
C THR A 13 -37.59 -25.49 3.05
N ALA A 14 -37.23 -24.46 2.29
CA ALA A 14 -35.91 -23.85 2.37
C ALA A 14 -35.77 -23.16 3.75
N CYS A 15 -34.93 -23.72 4.62
CA CYS A 15 -34.45 -23.01 5.79
C CYS A 15 -33.70 -21.77 5.30
N GLN A 16 -34.34 -20.60 5.42
CA GLN A 16 -33.66 -19.32 5.23
C GLN A 16 -32.64 -19.17 6.36
N MET A 17 -31.37 -19.45 6.06
CA MET A 17 -30.27 -19.01 6.91
C MET A 17 -30.25 -17.49 6.87
N THR A 18 -30.82 -16.85 7.88
CA THR A 18 -30.63 -15.42 8.07
C THR A 18 -29.14 -15.20 8.33
N PRO A 19 -28.42 -14.42 7.50
CA PRO A 19 -27.01 -14.18 7.72
C PRO A 19 -26.83 -13.55 9.10
N ARG A 20 -25.96 -14.16 9.91
CA ARG A 20 -25.60 -13.63 11.23
C ARG A 20 -25.06 -12.21 11.03
N PRO A 21 -25.55 -11.19 11.76
CA PRO A 21 -24.99 -9.85 11.66
C PRO A 21 -23.50 -9.93 11.96
N ALA A 22 -22.69 -9.28 11.11
CA ALA A 22 -21.26 -9.23 11.31
C ALA A 22 -20.95 -8.64 12.69
N PRO A 23 -19.94 -9.15 13.41
CA PRO A 23 -19.50 -8.52 14.66
C PRO A 23 -19.15 -7.04 14.39
N PRO A 24 -19.39 -6.16 15.37
CA PRO A 24 -19.02 -4.75 15.22
C PRO A 24 -17.51 -4.64 14.95
N PRO A 25 -17.07 -3.63 14.16
CA PRO A 25 -15.66 -3.38 13.96
C PRO A 25 -14.91 -3.23 15.28
N VAL A 26 -13.67 -3.73 15.31
CA VAL A 26 -12.78 -3.52 16.45
C VAL A 26 -11.94 -2.27 16.19
N ASP A 27 -11.94 -1.35 17.14
CA ASP A 27 -11.21 -0.08 17.05
C ASP A 27 -9.78 -0.22 17.59
N TYR A 28 -8.82 0.39 16.87
CA TYR A 28 -7.39 0.40 17.20
C TYR A 28 -6.84 1.82 17.14
N ALA A 29 -6.09 2.19 18.17
CA ALA A 29 -5.29 3.40 18.27
C ALA A 29 -4.25 3.23 19.41
N GLY A 30 -3.06 3.79 19.24
CA GLY A 30 -1.96 3.75 20.21
C GLY A 30 -0.86 2.74 19.87
N ALA A 31 0.00 2.47 20.85
CA ALA A 31 1.18 1.64 20.71
C ALA A 31 0.98 0.21 21.22
N TYR A 32 1.48 -0.77 20.46
CA TYR A 32 1.30 -2.20 20.71
C TYR A 32 2.65 -2.94 20.68
N GLY A 33 3.00 -3.61 21.77
CA GLY A 33 4.23 -4.40 21.90
C GLY A 33 4.04 -5.92 21.89
N GLY A 34 2.81 -6.39 21.74
CA GLY A 34 2.48 -7.82 21.62
C GLY A 34 2.13 -8.23 20.20
N ASP A 35 1.70 -9.48 20.04
CA ASP A 35 1.19 -9.99 18.77
C ASP A 35 -0.27 -9.58 18.57
N LEU A 36 -0.54 -8.84 17.50
CA LEU A 36 -1.87 -8.44 17.07
C LEU A 36 -2.27 -9.18 15.80
N VAL A 37 -3.54 -9.56 15.73
CA VAL A 37 -4.16 -10.12 14.53
C VAL A 37 -5.42 -9.34 14.21
N TRP A 38 -5.46 -8.73 13.02
CA TRP A 38 -6.65 -8.08 12.48
C TRP A 38 -7.36 -9.01 11.50
N VAL A 39 -8.68 -9.12 11.65
CA VAL A 39 -9.55 -9.98 10.84
C VAL A 39 -10.93 -9.34 10.69
N GLY A 40 -11.52 -9.46 9.50
CA GLY A 40 -12.85 -8.93 9.22
C GLY A 40 -12.82 -7.42 9.02
N THR A 41 -13.69 -6.67 9.69
CA THR A 41 -13.67 -5.20 9.64
C THR A 41 -13.02 -4.67 10.92
N VAL A 42 -12.00 -3.84 10.78
CA VAL A 42 -11.33 -3.13 11.89
C VAL A 42 -11.32 -1.64 11.59
N THR A 43 -11.27 -0.80 12.63
CA THR A 43 -11.18 0.65 12.48
C THR A 43 -9.88 1.15 13.10
N MET A 44 -9.06 1.85 12.32
CA MET A 44 -8.01 2.71 12.86
C MET A 44 -8.63 4.05 13.22
N THR A 45 -8.91 4.27 14.50
CA THR A 45 -9.52 5.51 15.02
C THR A 45 -8.49 6.60 15.28
N GLY A 46 -7.20 6.25 15.21
CA GLY A 46 -6.04 7.12 15.27
C GLY A 46 -4.79 6.34 14.88
N ASP A 47 -3.62 6.86 15.21
CA ASP A 47 -2.35 6.23 14.88
C ASP A 47 -2.22 4.85 15.52
N VAL A 48 -1.63 3.91 14.80
CA VAL A 48 -1.29 2.59 15.32
C VAL A 48 0.22 2.42 15.19
N LEU A 49 0.88 2.27 16.34
CA LEU A 49 2.30 1.98 16.41
C LEU A 49 2.53 0.52 16.81
N ILE A 50 3.22 -0.23 15.98
CA ILE A 50 3.75 -1.55 16.33
C ILE A 50 5.17 -1.37 16.85
N LEU A 51 5.34 -1.51 18.17
CA LEU A 51 6.62 -1.33 18.86
C LEU A 51 7.62 -2.43 18.49
N ALA A 52 8.91 -2.15 18.68
CA ALA A 52 9.95 -3.16 18.56
C ALA A 52 9.63 -4.39 19.44
N GLY A 53 9.72 -5.58 18.86
CA GLY A 53 9.33 -6.85 19.50
C GLY A 53 7.84 -7.20 19.39
N GLY A 54 6.98 -6.25 19.05
CA GLY A 54 5.57 -6.48 18.71
C GLY A 54 5.38 -6.89 17.26
N SER A 55 4.20 -7.43 16.95
CA SER A 55 3.84 -7.79 15.58
C SER A 55 2.38 -7.49 15.25
N LEU A 56 2.10 -7.19 13.98
CA LEU A 56 0.74 -7.09 13.45
C LEU A 56 0.60 -8.00 12.23
N THR A 57 -0.38 -8.91 12.28
CA THR A 57 -0.82 -9.70 11.12
C THR A 57 -2.22 -9.26 10.70
N ILE A 58 -2.39 -8.83 9.46
CA ILE A 58 -3.69 -8.49 8.86
C ILE A 58 -4.08 -9.62 7.90
N ARG A 59 -5.15 -10.35 8.24
CA ARG A 59 -5.58 -11.56 7.52
C ARG A 59 -6.27 -11.24 6.18
N PRO A 60 -6.30 -12.19 5.23
CA PRO A 60 -6.98 -12.00 3.95
C PRO A 60 -8.42 -11.48 4.09
N GLY A 61 -8.83 -10.59 3.19
CA GLY A 61 -10.19 -10.03 3.16
C GLY A 61 -10.51 -9.04 4.26
N THR A 62 -9.51 -8.62 5.05
CA THR A 62 -9.72 -7.61 6.10
C THR A 62 -9.94 -6.22 5.50
N GLU A 63 -10.99 -5.54 5.94
CA GLU A 63 -11.24 -4.12 5.68
C GLU A 63 -10.74 -3.30 6.88
N VAL A 64 -9.71 -2.49 6.66
CA VAL A 64 -9.17 -1.55 7.63
C VAL A 64 -9.78 -0.18 7.34
N ARG A 65 -10.71 0.24 8.18
CA ARG A 65 -11.34 1.58 8.10
C ARG A 65 -10.43 2.60 8.74
N VAL A 66 -9.87 3.50 7.94
CA VAL A 66 -8.98 4.55 8.43
C VAL A 66 -9.80 5.79 8.70
N VAL A 67 -9.87 6.23 9.96
CA VAL A 67 -10.47 7.51 10.33
C VAL A 67 -9.39 8.59 10.16
N PRO A 68 -9.56 9.55 9.22
CA PRO A 68 -8.58 10.62 9.03
C PRO A 68 -8.46 11.49 10.27
N ALA A 69 -7.25 11.73 10.79
CA ALA A 69 -7.04 12.69 11.86
C ALA A 69 -7.32 14.13 11.36
N GLU A 70 -7.94 14.96 12.19
CA GLU A 70 -7.98 16.41 11.99
C GLU A 70 -6.65 16.95 12.53
N GLY A 71 -5.65 17.05 11.63
CA GLY A 71 -4.24 17.09 11.99
C GLY A 71 -3.92 17.92 13.22
N THR A 72 -3.61 17.25 14.33
CA THR A 72 -2.87 17.77 15.48
C THR A 72 -2.53 16.61 16.42
N GLN A 73 -1.30 16.08 16.32
CA GLN A 73 -0.47 15.86 17.49
C GLN A 73 1.00 15.78 17.07
N ILE A 74 1.78 16.69 17.65
CA ILE A 74 3.24 16.77 17.60
C ILE A 74 3.74 15.81 18.69
N ASP A 75 3.41 14.54 18.58
CA ASP A 75 4.06 13.52 19.39
C ASP A 75 5.33 13.09 18.62
N PRO A 76 6.53 13.32 19.18
CA PRO A 76 7.80 13.01 18.52
C PRO A 76 7.97 11.52 18.16
N GLU A 77 7.06 10.65 18.60
CA GLU A 77 7.07 9.25 18.23
C GLU A 77 6.56 8.97 16.80
N TYR A 78 5.75 9.85 16.20
CA TYR A 78 5.12 9.69 14.88
C TYR A 78 5.69 10.62 13.79
N PHE A 79 5.55 10.23 12.52
CA PHE A 79 6.16 10.93 11.39
C PHE A 79 5.22 11.92 10.68
N SER A 80 3.92 11.87 10.95
CA SER A 80 2.91 12.71 10.30
C SER A 80 1.87 13.23 11.29
N SER A 81 1.19 14.32 10.94
CA SER A 81 0.01 14.81 11.68
C SER A 81 -1.28 14.09 11.28
N LEU A 82 -1.22 13.25 10.24
CA LEU A 82 -2.31 12.43 9.75
C LEU A 82 -2.25 11.02 10.36
N THR A 83 -3.39 10.33 10.38
CA THR A 83 -3.48 8.93 10.86
C THR A 83 -2.45 8.04 10.18
N GLU A 84 -1.61 7.37 10.98
CA GLU A 84 -0.48 6.57 10.51
C GLU A 84 -0.53 5.12 11.04
N LEU A 85 -0.14 4.15 10.19
CA LEU A 85 0.31 2.84 10.65
C LEU A 85 1.83 2.82 10.69
N LEU A 86 2.42 3.04 11.86
CA LEU A 86 3.86 3.06 12.07
C LEU A 86 4.34 1.71 12.61
N VAL A 87 5.39 1.16 11.98
CA VAL A 87 5.93 -0.15 12.29
C VAL A 87 7.40 -0.03 12.66
N ARG A 88 7.71 -0.30 13.94
CA ARG A 88 9.06 -0.53 14.47
C ARG A 88 9.29 -2.01 14.87
N GLY A 89 8.21 -2.79 14.93
CA GLY A 89 8.22 -4.24 15.11
C GLY A 89 8.15 -4.98 13.78
N ARG A 90 7.11 -5.81 13.61
CA ARG A 90 6.91 -6.62 12.39
C ARG A 90 5.49 -6.46 11.83
N LEU A 91 5.34 -6.33 10.51
CA LEU A 91 4.03 -6.27 9.85
C LEU A 91 3.88 -7.37 8.79
N GLN A 92 2.77 -8.12 8.84
CA GLN A 92 2.35 -9.08 7.82
C GLN A 92 0.96 -8.70 7.31
N ILE A 93 0.85 -8.19 6.08
CA ILE A 93 -0.43 -8.07 5.38
C ILE A 93 -0.55 -9.25 4.42
N GLU A 94 -1.45 -10.17 4.73
CA GLU A 94 -1.54 -11.49 4.10
C GLU A 94 -2.66 -11.57 3.06
N GLY A 95 -2.98 -10.47 2.38
CA GLY A 95 -3.99 -10.46 1.33
C GLY A 95 -3.77 -11.57 0.29
N THR A 96 -4.84 -11.85 -0.46
CA THR A 96 -4.83 -12.75 -1.63
C THR A 96 -5.50 -12.06 -2.81
N ALA A 97 -5.33 -12.58 -4.03
CA ALA A 97 -6.01 -12.03 -5.20
C ALA A 97 -7.55 -12.07 -5.05
N GLU A 98 -8.09 -13.12 -4.42
CA GLU A 98 -9.53 -13.30 -4.18
C GLU A 98 -10.04 -12.52 -2.97
N ALA A 99 -9.18 -12.29 -1.98
CA ALA A 99 -9.50 -11.59 -0.74
C ALA A 99 -8.37 -10.63 -0.36
N PRO A 100 -8.25 -9.48 -1.05
CA PRO A 100 -7.25 -8.48 -0.73
C PRO A 100 -7.53 -7.83 0.63
N VAL A 101 -6.50 -7.30 1.28
CA VAL A 101 -6.67 -6.42 2.44
C VAL A 101 -6.90 -5.00 1.93
N ARG A 102 -7.93 -4.32 2.42
CA ARG A 102 -8.33 -3.00 1.91
C ARG A 102 -8.23 -1.95 3.00
N PHE A 103 -7.49 -0.87 2.73
CA PHE A 103 -7.51 0.33 3.56
C PHE A 103 -8.55 1.29 2.99
N VAL A 104 -9.64 1.50 3.74
CA VAL A 104 -10.81 2.26 3.29
C VAL A 104 -10.94 3.50 4.15
N ILE A 105 -10.96 4.66 3.52
CA ILE A 105 -11.10 5.95 4.22
C ILE A 105 -12.53 6.10 4.75
N VAL A 106 -12.66 6.46 6.02
CA VAL A 106 -13.94 6.88 6.59
C VAL A 106 -14.24 8.30 6.13
N GLU A 107 -15.13 8.43 5.16
CA GLU A 107 -15.50 9.71 4.56
C GLU A 107 -16.22 10.64 5.55
N ARG A 108 -15.91 11.94 5.44
CA ARG A 108 -16.62 13.02 6.14
C ARG A 108 -16.70 14.26 5.24
N PRO A 109 -17.61 15.21 5.51
CA PRO A 109 -17.65 16.47 4.77
C PRO A 109 -16.30 17.18 4.77
N GLU A 110 -15.97 17.81 3.64
CA GLU A 110 -14.77 18.65 3.48
C GLU A 110 -13.43 17.90 3.62
N LEU A 111 -13.44 16.56 3.54
CA LEU A 111 -12.21 15.78 3.56
C LEU A 111 -11.36 16.01 2.31
N GLU A 112 -10.07 16.29 2.51
CA GLU A 112 -9.09 16.44 1.44
C GLU A 112 -8.89 15.12 0.67
N GLU A 113 -8.34 15.21 -0.54
CA GLU A 113 -8.03 14.02 -1.34
C GLU A 113 -7.05 13.10 -0.63
N ILE A 114 -6.00 13.67 -0.03
CA ILE A 114 -5.08 12.95 0.84
C ILE A 114 -5.67 12.92 2.25
N ALA A 115 -5.96 11.72 2.73
CA ALA A 115 -6.77 11.52 3.93
C ALA A 115 -5.99 10.91 5.10
N TRP A 116 -4.80 10.38 4.88
CA TRP A 116 -4.00 9.75 5.94
C TRP A 116 -2.52 9.69 5.57
N ALA A 117 -1.66 9.35 6.52
CA ALA A 117 -0.21 9.32 6.30
C ALA A 117 0.19 8.13 5.41
N GLY A 118 -0.40 6.97 5.67
CA GLY A 118 -0.07 5.69 5.03
C GLY A 118 0.56 4.69 6.00
N ILE A 119 1.38 3.79 5.45
CA ILE A 119 2.08 2.75 6.20
C ILE A 119 3.58 3.06 6.22
N THR A 120 4.17 3.18 7.39
CA THR A 120 5.60 3.46 7.56
C THR A 120 6.31 2.30 8.24
N PHE A 121 7.33 1.75 7.59
CA PHE A 121 8.35 0.91 8.21
C PHE A 121 9.52 1.79 8.65
N ASP A 122 9.80 1.80 9.95
CA ASP A 122 10.89 2.56 10.58
C ASP A 122 11.89 1.59 11.21
N THR A 123 13.00 1.33 10.51
CA THR A 123 14.01 0.31 10.89
C THR A 123 13.42 -1.07 11.16
N ALA A 124 12.32 -1.37 10.48
CA ALA A 124 11.51 -2.57 10.66
C ALA A 124 11.25 -3.27 9.34
N ASP A 125 10.95 -4.56 9.41
CA ASP A 125 10.69 -5.39 8.23
C ASP A 125 9.30 -6.02 8.29
N GLY A 126 8.83 -6.38 7.10
CA GLY A 126 7.52 -6.98 6.95
C GLY A 126 7.20 -7.35 5.52
N THR A 127 5.98 -7.81 5.34
CA THR A 127 5.45 -8.20 4.04
C THR A 127 4.11 -7.53 3.82
N ILE A 128 3.93 -6.89 2.68
CA ILE A 128 2.64 -6.41 2.18
C ILE A 128 2.31 -7.20 0.93
N ARG A 129 1.23 -7.98 0.96
CA ARG A 129 0.80 -8.78 -0.18
C ARG A 129 -0.68 -8.55 -0.46
N HIS A 130 -1.03 -8.32 -1.73
CA HIS A 130 -2.41 -8.07 -2.19
C HIS A 130 -3.17 -7.08 -1.28
N ALA A 131 -2.54 -5.94 -1.03
CA ALA A 131 -3.17 -4.82 -0.34
C ALA A 131 -3.74 -3.81 -1.35
N GLU A 132 -4.85 -3.19 -1.01
CA GLU A 132 -5.39 -2.01 -1.69
C GLU A 132 -5.21 -0.81 -0.74
N ILE A 133 -4.30 0.10 -1.11
CA ILE A 133 -3.92 1.30 -0.36
C ILE A 133 -4.25 2.51 -1.23
N GLU A 134 -5.02 3.46 -0.69
CA GLU A 134 -5.38 4.65 -1.43
C GLU A 134 -5.42 5.91 -0.57
N ARG A 135 -5.29 7.08 -1.23
CA ARG A 135 -5.46 8.41 -0.60
C ARG A 135 -4.51 8.69 0.57
N ALA A 136 -3.33 8.07 0.55
CA ALA A 136 -2.28 8.29 1.53
C ALA A 136 -1.31 9.40 1.08
N GLU A 137 -0.70 10.11 2.02
CA GLU A 137 0.44 10.98 1.72
C GLU A 137 1.62 10.15 1.17
N THR A 138 1.89 9.01 1.77
CA THR A 138 2.78 8.00 1.20
C THR A 138 2.17 6.63 1.37
N GLY A 139 1.80 5.95 0.28
CA GLY A 139 1.17 4.63 0.36
C GLY A 139 1.97 3.67 1.24
N VAL A 140 3.26 3.51 0.95
CA VAL A 140 4.20 2.80 1.82
C VAL A 140 5.54 3.54 1.90
N ARG A 141 6.00 3.84 3.12
CA ARG A 141 7.30 4.44 3.39
C ARG A 141 8.22 3.43 4.06
N CYS A 142 9.41 3.25 3.52
CA CYS A 142 10.45 2.37 4.04
C CYS A 142 11.66 3.22 4.46
N VAL A 143 12.02 3.17 5.75
CA VAL A 143 13.18 3.89 6.31
C VAL A 143 14.13 2.87 6.93
N GLY A 144 15.31 2.67 6.34
CA GLY A 144 16.25 1.63 6.78
C GLY A 144 15.63 0.22 6.80
N SER A 145 14.75 -0.08 5.85
CA SER A 145 13.90 -1.28 5.85
C SER A 145 14.18 -2.19 4.65
N ALA A 146 14.02 -3.50 4.86
CA ALA A 146 14.03 -4.56 3.88
C ALA A 146 12.62 -5.11 3.58
N ALA A 147 11.56 -4.36 3.87
CA ALA A 147 10.19 -4.79 3.64
C ALA A 147 9.93 -5.26 2.19
N GLU A 148 9.09 -6.29 2.06
CA GLU A 148 8.68 -6.83 0.76
C GLU A 148 7.23 -6.43 0.45
N ILE A 149 7.02 -5.72 -0.66
CA ILE A 149 5.73 -5.22 -1.11
C ILE A 149 5.42 -5.89 -2.44
N THR A 150 4.34 -6.67 -2.48
CA THR A 150 4.05 -7.61 -3.57
C THR A 150 2.58 -7.60 -3.98
N ASP A 151 2.31 -7.70 -5.28
CA ASP A 151 0.97 -7.90 -5.86
C ASP A 151 -0.10 -6.92 -5.34
N SER A 152 0.30 -5.70 -4.97
CA SER A 152 -0.57 -4.73 -4.30
C SER A 152 -0.97 -3.58 -5.22
N LEU A 153 -2.12 -2.97 -4.94
CA LEU A 153 -2.62 -1.77 -5.59
C LEU A 153 -2.40 -0.57 -4.67
N ILE A 154 -1.58 0.37 -5.10
CA ILE A 154 -1.35 1.65 -4.41
C ILE A 154 -1.76 2.75 -5.38
N ARG A 155 -2.81 3.50 -5.04
CA ARG A 155 -3.35 4.49 -5.99
C ARG A 155 -3.84 5.76 -5.33
N ARG A 156 -3.84 6.89 -6.05
CA ARG A 156 -4.32 8.17 -5.49
C ARG A 156 -3.61 8.58 -4.21
N CYS A 157 -2.37 8.12 -4.05
CA CYS A 157 -1.49 8.59 -2.99
C CYS A 157 -0.70 9.78 -3.54
N ARG A 158 -0.28 10.71 -2.68
CA ARG A 158 0.68 11.74 -3.09
C ARG A 158 1.95 11.04 -3.59
N TYR A 159 2.58 10.23 -2.74
CA TYR A 159 3.63 9.31 -3.16
C TYR A 159 3.16 7.86 -3.04
N GLY A 160 3.42 7.03 -4.06
CA GLY A 160 3.10 5.61 -4.02
C GLY A 160 3.96 4.86 -3.01
N ILE A 161 5.26 4.74 -3.29
CA ILE A 161 6.24 4.12 -2.39
C ILE A 161 7.47 5.03 -2.25
N ILE A 162 7.95 5.20 -1.02
CA ILE A 162 9.23 5.85 -0.73
C ILE A 162 10.17 4.84 -0.08
N ALA A 163 11.36 4.66 -0.63
CA ALA A 163 12.46 3.92 -0.02
C ALA A 163 13.59 4.88 0.32
N GLN A 164 13.96 4.97 1.60
CA GLN A 164 14.99 5.89 2.06
C GLN A 164 15.87 5.32 3.17
N ALA A 165 16.98 6.01 3.42
CA ALA A 165 17.92 5.77 4.51
C ALA A 165 18.45 4.32 4.54
N GLY A 166 19.02 3.85 3.41
CA GLY A 166 19.58 2.50 3.32
C GLY A 166 18.57 1.38 3.12
N SER A 167 17.29 1.71 2.84
CA SER A 167 16.28 0.71 2.51
C SER A 167 16.67 -0.12 1.28
N HIS A 168 16.44 -1.43 1.34
CA HIS A 168 16.91 -2.40 0.34
C HIS A 168 15.92 -3.57 0.14
N GLY A 169 14.64 -3.31 0.41
CA GLY A 169 13.55 -4.27 0.25
C GLY A 169 13.21 -4.61 -1.19
N LYS A 170 12.09 -5.33 -1.36
CA LYS A 170 11.59 -5.76 -2.67
C LYS A 170 10.24 -5.11 -2.97
N ILE A 171 10.10 -4.59 -4.19
CA ILE A 171 8.87 -3.99 -4.69
C ILE A 171 8.53 -4.76 -5.97
N LEU A 172 7.61 -5.71 -5.89
CA LEU A 172 7.38 -6.70 -6.94
C LEU A 172 5.92 -6.73 -7.41
N ASP A 173 5.70 -6.70 -8.72
CA ASP A 173 4.41 -6.97 -9.35
C ASP A 173 3.24 -6.09 -8.81
N ASN A 174 3.57 -4.89 -8.32
CA ASN A 174 2.59 -3.94 -7.81
C ASN A 174 2.02 -3.07 -8.93
N ARG A 175 0.81 -2.55 -8.71
CA ARG A 175 0.24 -1.47 -9.50
C ARG A 175 0.25 -0.18 -8.70
N LEU A 176 1.03 0.78 -9.16
CA LEU A 176 1.09 2.15 -8.64
C LEU A 176 0.44 3.08 -9.64
N ALA A 177 -0.58 3.85 -9.24
CA ALA A 177 -1.32 4.66 -10.19
C ALA A 177 -1.92 5.96 -9.64
N ASP A 178 -2.12 6.91 -10.55
CA ASP A 178 -3.01 8.07 -10.38
C ASP A 178 -2.68 8.90 -9.13
N GLY A 179 -1.42 9.33 -8.97
CA GLY A 179 -0.93 10.09 -7.80
C GLY A 179 0.07 11.17 -8.19
N GLU A 180 0.71 11.85 -7.25
CA GLU A 180 1.74 12.86 -7.60
C GLU A 180 3.02 12.17 -8.08
N GLY A 181 3.55 11.23 -7.29
CA GLY A 181 4.75 10.46 -7.60
C GLY A 181 4.59 8.95 -7.40
N GLY A 182 5.27 8.14 -8.22
CA GLY A 182 5.20 6.68 -8.17
C GLY A 182 6.10 6.05 -7.11
N VAL A 183 7.38 5.84 -7.44
CA VAL A 183 8.39 5.29 -6.52
C VAL A 183 9.57 6.24 -6.38
N PHE A 184 9.88 6.65 -5.16
CA PHE A 184 11.00 7.54 -4.86
C PHE A 184 12.04 6.83 -4.02
N ILE A 185 13.31 6.95 -4.43
CA ILE A 185 14.42 6.19 -3.86
C ILE A 185 15.54 7.16 -3.49
N TRP A 186 15.82 7.26 -2.19
CA TRP A 186 16.67 8.29 -1.60
C TRP A 186 17.69 7.73 -0.61
N LEU A 187 18.76 8.48 -0.34
CA LEU A 187 19.65 8.28 0.80
C LEU A 187 20.21 6.85 0.91
N ASP A 188 21.04 6.48 -0.07
CA ASP A 188 21.73 5.20 -0.17
C ASP A 188 20.79 3.97 -0.22
N SER A 189 19.58 4.13 -0.74
CA SER A 189 18.60 3.05 -0.88
C SER A 189 18.77 2.24 -2.16
N ASN A 190 18.63 0.91 -2.05
CA ASN A 190 18.89 -0.03 -3.15
C ASN A 190 17.81 -1.12 -3.25
N PRO A 191 16.51 -0.77 -3.36
CA PRO A 191 15.45 -1.77 -3.50
C PRO A 191 15.51 -2.49 -4.86
N TYR A 192 14.99 -3.71 -4.90
CA TYR A 192 14.77 -4.45 -6.15
C TYR A 192 13.34 -4.22 -6.63
N LEU A 193 13.19 -3.48 -7.74
CA LEU A 193 11.91 -3.20 -8.38
C LEU A 193 11.73 -4.14 -9.56
N LYS A 194 10.70 -4.97 -9.53
CA LYS A 194 10.45 -5.93 -10.60
C LYS A 194 8.98 -6.02 -10.98
N GLY A 195 8.68 -6.04 -12.27
CA GLY A 195 7.33 -6.36 -12.75
C GLY A 195 6.25 -5.36 -12.35
N ASN A 196 6.61 -4.21 -11.78
CA ASN A 196 5.63 -3.22 -11.35
C ASN A 196 5.05 -2.48 -12.55
N ARG A 197 3.79 -2.08 -12.43
CA ARG A 197 3.11 -1.17 -13.35
C ARG A 197 2.91 0.18 -12.68
N ILE A 198 3.61 1.20 -13.18
CA ILE A 198 3.67 2.54 -12.58
C ILE A 198 3.15 3.55 -13.61
N SER A 199 2.01 4.17 -13.34
CA SER A 199 1.32 4.93 -14.40
C SER A 199 0.42 6.05 -13.93
N GLY A 200 0.29 7.10 -14.73
CA GLY A 200 -0.66 8.18 -14.47
C GLY A 200 -0.26 9.07 -13.30
N HIS A 201 1.05 9.18 -13.02
CA HIS A 201 1.56 10.11 -12.02
C HIS A 201 1.73 11.52 -12.61
N ASP A 202 1.35 12.53 -11.84
CA ASP A 202 1.43 13.94 -12.24
C ASP A 202 2.89 14.43 -12.34
N GLU A 203 3.82 13.73 -11.68
CA GLU A 203 5.27 13.97 -11.71
C GLU A 203 6.05 12.72 -12.18
N GLU A 204 7.06 12.26 -11.43
CA GLU A 204 7.86 11.09 -11.74
C GLU A 204 7.16 9.76 -11.44
N GLY A 205 7.21 8.83 -12.40
CA GLY A 205 6.91 7.43 -12.18
C GLY A 205 7.96 6.79 -11.25
N VAL A 206 9.25 6.96 -11.56
CA VAL A 206 10.34 6.53 -10.67
C VAL A 206 11.41 7.60 -10.59
N PHE A 207 11.71 8.02 -9.36
CA PHE A 207 12.81 8.92 -9.04
C PHE A 207 13.91 8.18 -8.29
N VAL A 208 15.17 8.40 -8.68
CA VAL A 208 16.35 7.85 -7.99
C VAL A 208 17.36 8.96 -7.74
N ASP A 209 17.72 9.18 -6.47
CA ASP A 209 18.70 10.19 -6.12
C ASP A 209 20.15 9.83 -6.50
N ALA A 210 21.05 10.77 -6.25
CA ALA A 210 22.48 10.62 -6.52
C ALA A 210 23.22 9.69 -5.56
N THR A 211 22.55 9.01 -4.63
CA THR A 211 23.22 8.10 -3.67
C THR A 211 22.74 6.66 -3.83
N SER A 212 21.50 6.48 -4.28
CA SER A 212 20.80 5.21 -4.44
C SER A 212 21.15 4.42 -5.71
N ARG A 213 21.09 3.09 -5.65
CA ARG A 213 21.33 2.14 -6.77
C ARG A 213 20.29 1.01 -6.75
N PRO A 214 19.02 1.29 -7.04
CA PRO A 214 18.02 0.24 -7.21
C PRO A 214 18.30 -0.61 -8.45
N TYR A 215 17.77 -1.82 -8.46
CA TYR A 215 17.75 -2.65 -9.65
C TYR A 215 16.33 -2.62 -10.25
N LEU A 216 16.21 -2.22 -11.51
CA LEU A 216 14.93 -2.03 -12.20
C LEU A 216 14.74 -3.12 -13.28
N ASP A 217 13.94 -4.14 -12.99
CA ASP A 217 13.73 -5.32 -13.85
C ASP A 217 12.30 -5.38 -14.40
N ARG A 218 12.11 -5.28 -15.72
CA ARG A 218 10.80 -5.53 -16.36
C ARG A 218 9.64 -4.73 -15.74
N ASN A 219 9.89 -3.50 -15.32
CA ASN A 219 8.83 -2.60 -14.86
C ASN A 219 8.20 -1.90 -16.07
N THR A 220 6.89 -1.68 -16.03
CA THR A 220 6.15 -0.90 -17.04
C THR A 220 5.84 0.47 -16.46
N VAL A 221 6.46 1.52 -16.99
CA VAL A 221 6.34 2.91 -16.54
C VAL A 221 5.79 3.77 -17.66
N THR A 222 4.52 4.17 -17.56
CA THR A 222 3.77 4.75 -18.70
C THR A 222 2.80 5.84 -18.29
N GLY A 223 2.64 6.88 -19.11
CA GLY A 223 1.61 7.90 -18.89
C GLY A 223 1.84 8.78 -17.67
N ASN A 224 3.08 8.88 -17.19
CA ASN A 224 3.49 9.82 -16.16
C ASN A 224 3.99 11.13 -16.80
N ALA A 225 4.14 12.21 -16.05
CA ALA A 225 4.83 13.39 -16.57
C ALA A 225 6.30 13.06 -16.87
N ILE A 226 6.99 12.37 -15.98
CA ILE A 226 8.33 11.85 -16.21
C ILE A 226 8.33 10.34 -15.92
N GLY A 227 8.80 9.51 -16.84
CA GLY A 227 8.89 8.07 -16.63
C GLY A 227 9.93 7.74 -15.56
N LEU A 228 11.20 7.95 -15.89
CA LEU A 228 12.32 7.83 -14.97
C LEU A 228 13.04 9.17 -14.81
N ALA A 229 13.33 9.58 -13.58
CA ALA A 229 14.22 10.69 -13.27
C ALA A 229 15.45 10.16 -12.53
N LEU A 230 16.61 10.16 -13.20
CA LEU A 230 17.82 9.48 -12.75
C LEU A 230 19.04 10.40 -12.83
N TYR A 231 20.03 10.21 -11.96
CA TYR A 231 21.37 10.79 -12.17
C TYR A 231 22.20 9.93 -13.15
N PRO A 232 22.93 10.52 -14.14
CA PRO A 232 23.72 9.81 -15.15
C PRO A 232 24.80 8.91 -14.56
N ARG A 233 24.54 7.60 -14.41
CA ARG A 233 25.50 6.57 -13.98
C ARG A 233 25.05 5.16 -14.40
N ASP A 234 25.93 4.18 -14.16
CA ASP A 234 25.65 2.75 -14.37
C ASP A 234 24.52 2.25 -13.44
N LEU A 235 23.28 2.46 -13.86
CA LEU A 235 22.10 1.82 -13.29
C LEU A 235 21.64 0.72 -14.24
N PRO A 236 21.55 -0.55 -13.80
CA PRO A 236 20.93 -1.59 -14.60
C PRO A 236 19.41 -1.35 -14.65
N TYR A 237 18.90 -0.92 -15.80
CA TYR A 237 17.46 -0.84 -16.07
C TYR A 237 17.13 -1.31 -17.49
N ASP A 238 15.92 -1.87 -17.65
CA ASP A 238 15.40 -2.32 -18.94
C ASP A 238 14.48 -1.23 -19.54
N ALA A 239 14.99 -0.50 -20.54
CA ALA A 239 14.31 0.66 -21.13
C ALA A 239 13.05 0.31 -21.95
N PHE A 240 12.78 -0.96 -22.27
CA PHE A 240 11.62 -1.33 -23.08
C PHE A 240 10.27 -1.13 -22.36
N GLY A 241 10.30 -1.05 -21.03
CA GLY A 241 9.09 -0.83 -20.22
C GLY A 241 8.75 0.63 -19.93
N VAL A 242 9.63 1.58 -20.26
CA VAL A 242 9.44 3.00 -19.94
C VAL A 242 9.10 3.76 -21.21
N THR A 243 7.80 3.92 -21.47
CA THR A 243 7.31 4.51 -22.73
C THR A 243 6.00 5.26 -22.54
N GLY A 244 5.72 6.22 -23.43
CA GLY A 244 4.43 6.93 -23.43
C GLY A 244 4.22 7.82 -22.20
N ASN A 245 5.29 8.21 -21.51
CA ASN A 245 5.30 9.30 -20.56
C ASN A 245 5.44 10.63 -21.33
N THR A 246 5.19 11.77 -20.68
CA THR A 246 5.46 13.08 -21.32
C THR A 246 6.96 13.22 -21.60
N GLU A 247 7.80 12.76 -20.67
CA GLU A 247 9.24 12.54 -20.85
C GLU A 247 9.59 11.14 -20.33
N ASP A 248 10.03 10.21 -21.19
CA ASP A 248 10.30 8.84 -20.74
C ASP A 248 11.50 8.74 -19.79
N LEU A 249 12.55 9.52 -20.03
CA LEU A 249 13.75 9.54 -19.20
C LEU A 249 14.30 10.96 -19.07
N ARG A 250 14.38 11.43 -17.83
CA ARG A 250 15.06 12.67 -17.44
C ARG A 250 16.36 12.36 -16.72
N TRP A 251 17.45 12.92 -17.23
CA TRP A 251 18.73 12.92 -16.52
C TRP A 251 18.85 14.13 -15.60
N LEU A 252 19.32 13.89 -14.38
CA LEU A 252 19.46 14.88 -13.31
C LEU A 252 20.94 15.22 -13.05
N GLY A 253 21.20 16.42 -12.53
CA GLY A 253 22.55 16.88 -12.20
C GLY A 253 23.25 17.63 -13.33
N SER A 254 24.43 18.20 -13.02
CA SER A 254 25.20 19.05 -13.95
C SER A 254 25.71 18.32 -15.18
N ASP A 255 25.85 17.01 -15.08
CA ASP A 255 26.44 16.15 -16.12
C ASP A 255 25.36 15.42 -16.92
N ALA A 256 24.11 15.90 -16.88
CA ALA A 256 23.02 15.39 -17.70
C ALA A 256 23.36 15.58 -19.20
N PRO A 257 23.21 14.52 -20.04
CA PRO A 257 23.50 14.57 -21.47
C PRO A 257 22.52 15.43 -22.27
#